data_AF-A0A3C1TJH9-F1
#
_entry.id   AF-A0A3C1TJH9-F1
#
_cell.length_a   1.000
_cell.length_b   1.000
_cell.length_c   1.000
_cell.angle_alpha   90.00
_cell.angle_beta   90.00
_cell.angle_gamma   90.00
#
_symmetry.space_group_name_H-M   'P 1'
#
loop_
_entity.id
_entity.type
_entity.pdbx_description
1 polymer ?
#
loop_
_entity_poly.entity_id
_entity_poly.type
_entity_poly.pdbx_seq_one_letter_code
_entity_poly.pdbx_strand_id
1 'polypeptide(L)'
;MLLVPFVYLDFELRKEFIIKNLCENRFKPELHCDGKCYLAKQLTKVAEGHAREEAQKQQDTFKKITQEVFDELTFVFLPVQNVLAERVLNTHYLPPTPTEFVTSLLRPPAFVLS
;
A
#
# COMPACT_ATOMS: atom_id res chain seq x y z
N MET A 1 -0.37 7.04 28.99
CA MET A 1 -1.40 7.73 28.18
C MET A 1 -1.95 8.92 28.97
N LEU A 2 -1.34 10.10 28.86
CA LEU A 2 -1.82 11.35 29.49
C LEU A 2 -2.04 12.48 28.47
N LEU A 3 -2.09 12.15 27.18
CA LEU A 3 -2.19 13.13 26.10
C LEU A 3 -3.53 13.88 26.10
N VAL A 4 -4.64 13.17 26.34
CA VAL A 4 -5.98 13.78 26.37
C VAL A 4 -6.14 14.74 27.56
N PRO A 5 -5.80 14.37 28.83
CA PRO A 5 -5.80 15.32 29.94
C PRO A 5 -4.90 16.53 29.71
N PHE A 6 -3.71 16.34 29.13
CA PHE A 6 -2.79 17.43 28.82
C PHE A 6 -3.38 18.41 27.79
N VAL A 7 -3.98 17.90 26.70
CA VAL A 7 -4.66 18.73 25.69
C VAL A 7 -5.80 19.54 26.31
N TYR A 8 -6.55 18.95 27.24
CA TYR A 8 -7.64 19.66 27.91
C TYR A 8 -7.13 20.78 28.82
N LEU A 9 -6.07 20.53 29.60
CA LEU A 9 -5.45 21.55 30.45
C LEU A 9 -4.91 22.72 29.63
N ASP A 10 -4.18 22.44 28.55
CA ASP A 10 -3.65 23.48 27.65
C ASP A 10 -4.78 24.29 26.97
N PHE A 11 -5.87 23.62 26.60
CA PHE A 11 -7.07 24.29 26.08
C PHE A 11 -7.66 25.26 27.10
N GLU A 12 -7.88 24.83 28.34
CA GLU A 12 -8.54 25.66 29.36
C GLU A 12 -7.65 26.85 29.76
N LEU A 13 -6.33 26.66 29.85
CA LEU A 13 -5.37 27.74 30.12
C LEU A 13 -5.35 28.83 29.04
N ARG A 14 -5.67 28.49 27.78
CA ARG A 14 -5.60 29.40 26.62
C ARG A 14 -6.96 29.66 25.97
N LYS A 15 -8.05 29.29 26.64
CA LYS A 15 -9.41 29.30 26.08
C LYS A 15 -9.81 30.63 25.48
N GLU A 16 -9.54 31.73 26.17
CA GLU A 16 -9.81 33.10 25.70
C GLU A 16 -9.10 33.42 24.39
N PHE A 17 -7.82 33.05 24.28
CA PHE A 17 -7.03 33.25 23.07
C PHE A 17 -7.58 32.38 21.93
N ILE A 18 -7.92 31.12 22.22
CA ILE A 18 -8.47 30.17 21.25
C ILE A 18 -9.80 30.68 20.68
N ILE A 19 -10.71 31.14 21.53
CA ILE A 19 -12.02 31.67 21.11
C ILE A 19 -11.82 32.87 20.18
N LYS A 20 -10.92 33.80 20.54
CA LYS A 20 -10.70 35.04 19.79
C LYS A 20 -9.96 34.85 18.46
N ASN A 21 -9.02 33.91 18.40
CA ASN A 21 -8.07 33.83 17.28
C ASN A 21 -8.14 32.53 16.48
N LEU A 22 -8.54 31.42 17.10
CA LEU A 22 -8.41 30.07 16.53
C LEU A 22 -9.76 29.38 16.24
N CYS A 23 -10.88 29.86 16.79
CA CYS A 23 -12.20 29.35 16.43
C CYS A 23 -12.49 29.63 14.93
N GLU A 24 -12.80 28.57 14.20
CA GLU A 24 -13.22 28.64 12.79
C GLU A 24 -14.58 29.35 12.64
N ASN A 25 -15.49 29.13 13.60
CA ASN A 25 -16.83 29.72 13.62
C ASN A 25 -16.92 30.97 14.50
N ARG A 26 -15.81 31.70 14.72
CA ARG A 26 -15.79 32.89 15.60
C ARG A 26 -16.70 34.03 15.14
N PHE A 27 -17.04 34.07 13.85
CA PHE A 27 -17.94 35.07 13.26
C PHE A 27 -19.39 34.60 13.15
N LYS A 28 -19.71 33.42 13.68
CA LYS A 28 -21.04 32.81 13.67
C LYS A 28 -21.48 32.51 15.11
N PRO A 29 -21.85 33.56 15.89
CA PRO A 29 -22.17 33.41 17.31
C PRO A 29 -23.33 32.44 17.56
N GLU A 30 -24.25 32.29 16.61
CA GLU A 30 -25.37 31.34 16.66
C GLU A 30 -24.93 29.86 16.74
N LEU A 31 -23.70 29.54 16.35
CA LEU A 31 -23.14 28.19 16.40
C LEU A 31 -22.48 27.84 17.73
N HIS A 32 -22.35 28.80 18.66
CA HIS A 32 -21.77 28.57 19.99
C HIS A 32 -20.42 27.82 19.96
N CYS A 33 -19.48 28.30 19.12
CA CYS A 33 -18.16 27.69 18.93
C CYS A 33 -17.44 27.51 20.27
N ASP A 34 -17.30 28.57 21.08
CA ASP A 34 -16.71 28.57 22.43
C ASP A 34 -15.38 27.79 22.55
N GLY A 35 -14.60 27.73 21.48
CA GLY A 35 -13.36 26.94 21.39
C GLY A 35 -13.55 25.44 21.13
N LYS A 36 -14.79 24.92 21.14
CA LYS A 36 -15.14 23.51 20.96
C LYS A 36 -14.67 22.94 19.62
N CYS A 37 -14.80 23.70 18.53
CA CYS A 37 -14.30 23.28 17.20
C CYS A 37 -12.79 23.03 17.20
N TYR A 38 -12.03 23.90 17.87
CA TYR A 38 -10.58 23.76 18.01
C TYR A 38 -10.22 22.55 18.88
N LEU A 39 -10.89 22.41 20.03
CA LEU A 39 -10.66 21.29 20.95
C LEU A 39 -10.96 19.95 20.28
N ALA A 40 -12.09 19.85 19.56
CA ALA A 40 -12.47 18.66 18.82
C ALA A 40 -11.39 18.27 17.80
N LYS A 41 -10.92 19.22 16.98
CA LYS A 41 -9.82 18.98 16.03
C LYS A 41 -8.56 18.45 16.71
N GLN A 42 -8.22 18.97 17.90
CA GLN A 42 -7.01 18.54 18.59
C GLN A 42 -7.13 17.14 19.19
N LEU A 43 -8.32 16.79 19.71
CA LEU A 43 -8.61 15.43 20.16
C LEU A 43 -8.60 14.42 19.00
N THR A 44 -9.15 14.80 17.83
CA THR A 44 -9.09 13.94 16.63
C THR A 44 -7.66 13.65 16.22
N LYS A 45 -6.76 14.65 16.22
CA LYS A 45 -5.35 14.41 15.89
C LYS A 45 -4.66 13.46 16.87
N VAL A 46 -4.99 13.54 18.16
CA VAL A 46 -4.46 12.57 19.15
C VAL A 46 -4.92 11.16 18.80
N ALA A 47 -6.21 10.98 18.50
CA ALA A 47 -6.75 9.67 18.13
C ALA A 47 -6.12 9.12 16.83
N GLU A 48 -6.02 9.94 15.78
CA GLU A 48 -5.39 9.56 14.50
C GLU A 48 -3.90 9.27 14.66
N GLY A 49 -3.19 10.02 15.49
CA GLY A 49 -1.78 9.78 15.80
C GLY A 49 -1.55 8.41 16.41
N HIS A 50 -2.39 8.01 17.37
CA HIS A 50 -2.34 6.67 17.97
C HIS A 50 -2.62 5.57 16.95
N ALA A 51 -3.64 5.73 16.11
CA ALA A 51 -3.95 4.75 15.07
C ALA A 51 -2.80 4.59 14.05
N ARG A 52 -2.12 5.69 13.70
CA ARG A 52 -0.95 5.66 12.81
C ARG A 52 0.26 4.99 13.44
N GLU A 53 0.56 5.26 14.72
CA GLU A 53 1.63 4.58 15.45
C GLU A 53 1.39 3.06 15.50
N GLU A 54 0.16 2.63 15.76
CA GLU A 54 -0.21 1.22 15.79
C GLU A 54 -0.06 0.56 14.40
N ALA A 55 -0.54 1.23 13.34
CA ALA A 55 -0.38 0.75 11.97
C ALA A 55 1.09 0.66 11.55
N GLN A 56 1.93 1.64 11.95
CA GLN A 56 3.38 1.60 11.69
C GLN A 56 4.05 0.45 12.42
N LYS A 57 3.73 0.23 13.70
CA LYS A 57 4.26 -0.94 14.45
C LYS A 57 3.89 -2.27 13.79
N GLN A 58 2.68 -2.39 13.25
CA GLN A 58 2.26 -3.58 12.50
C GLN A 58 3.07 -3.74 11.20
N GLN A 59 3.25 -2.66 10.43
CA GLN A 59 4.07 -2.69 9.21
C GLN A 59 5.53 -3.05 9.50
N ASP A 60 6.12 -2.50 10.56
CA ASP A 60 7.50 -2.78 10.94
C ASP A 60 7.65 -4.23 11.42
N THR A 61 6.65 -4.75 12.14
CA THR A 61 6.61 -6.17 12.52
C THR A 61 6.53 -7.07 11.29
N PHE A 62 5.66 -6.74 10.33
CA PHE A 62 5.55 -7.49 9.07
C PHE A 62 6.84 -7.46 8.25
N LYS A 63 7.48 -6.29 8.12
CA LYS A 63 8.78 -6.16 7.46
C LYS A 63 9.84 -7.06 8.10
N LYS A 64 9.92 -7.06 9.43
CA LYS A 64 10.86 -7.92 10.16
C LYS A 64 10.63 -9.41 9.86
N ILE A 65 9.38 -9.87 9.88
CA ILE A 65 9.03 -11.26 9.54
C ILE A 65 9.41 -11.57 8.08
N THR A 66 9.10 -10.69 7.13
CA THR A 66 9.43 -10.94 5.72
C THR A 66 10.94 -10.96 5.46
N GLN A 67 11.71 -10.16 6.20
CA GLN A 67 13.16 -10.09 6.02
C GLN A 67 13.86 -11.35 6.57
N GLU A 68 13.33 -11.96 7.63
CA GLU A 68 13.85 -13.22 8.20
C GLU A 68 13.55 -14.46 7.33
N VAL A 69 12.54 -14.42 6.46
CA VAL A 69 12.11 -15.57 5.62
C VAL A 69 12.81 -15.63 4.26
N PHE A 70 13.31 -14.51 3.73
CA PHE A 70 13.84 -14.44 2.36
C PHE A 70 15.36 -14.50 2.23
N ASP A 71 16.11 -14.61 3.32
CA ASP A 71 17.59 -14.59 3.29
C ASP A 71 18.23 -15.89 2.75
N GLU A 72 17.44 -16.94 2.51
CA GLU A 72 17.94 -18.26 2.09
C GLU A 72 17.77 -18.59 0.59
N LEU A 73 17.14 -17.71 -0.20
CA LEU A 73 16.99 -17.94 -1.65
C LEU A 73 18.06 -17.19 -2.45
N THR A 74 19.31 -17.64 -2.33
CA THR A 74 20.32 -17.35 -3.36
C THR A 74 19.89 -18.02 -4.67
N PHE A 75 19.23 -17.25 -5.54
CA PHE A 75 18.98 -17.65 -6.92
C PHE A 75 20.31 -17.69 -7.67
N VAL A 76 20.94 -18.87 -7.72
CA VAL A 76 22.11 -19.10 -8.55
C VAL A 76 21.62 -19.31 -9.98
N PHE A 77 21.72 -18.27 -10.81
CA PHE A 77 21.51 -18.39 -12.24
C PHE A 77 22.73 -19.09 -12.84
N LEU A 78 22.68 -20.42 -12.96
CA LEU A 78 23.69 -21.16 -13.70
C LEU A 78 23.49 -20.83 -15.20
N PRO A 79 24.49 -20.23 -15.88
CA PRO A 79 24.37 -20.06 -17.31
C PRO A 79 24.22 -21.43 -17.95
N VAL A 80 23.13 -21.63 -18.69
CA VAL A 80 22.97 -22.80 -19.56
C VAL A 80 24.18 -22.80 -20.48
N GLN A 81 25.11 -23.72 -20.25
CA GLN A 81 26.16 -23.97 -21.21
C GLN A 81 25.46 -24.48 -22.46
N ASN A 82 25.61 -23.74 -23.55
CA ASN A 82 25.18 -24.19 -24.86
C ASN A 82 25.90 -25.50 -25.13
N VAL A 83 25.22 -26.61 -24.86
CA VAL A 83 25.65 -27.91 -25.35
C VAL A 83 25.56 -27.78 -26.85
N LEU A 84 26.70 -27.73 -27.53
CA LEU A 84 26.75 -27.98 -28.96
C LEU A 84 26.14 -29.36 -29.14
N ALA A 85 24.86 -29.40 -29.50
CA ALA A 85 24.22 -30.62 -29.90
C ALA A 85 24.99 -31.10 -31.14
N GLU A 86 25.89 -32.07 -30.95
CA GLU A 86 26.36 -32.87 -32.06
C GLU A 86 25.10 -33.38 -32.76
N ARG A 87 24.90 -32.94 -34.01
CA ARG A 87 23.81 -33.45 -34.85
C ARG A 87 24.08 -34.93 -35.06
N VAL A 88 23.49 -35.78 -34.22
CA VAL A 88 23.31 -37.18 -34.56
C VAL A 88 22.30 -37.19 -35.71
N LEU A 89 22.81 -37.38 -36.92
CA LEU A 89 21.98 -37.50 -38.11
C LEU A 89 21.25 -38.86 -38.06
N ASN A 90 20.10 -38.92 -37.37
CA ASN A 90 19.22 -40.07 -37.45
C ASN A 90 18.43 -40.03 -38.76
N THR A 91 18.93 -40.73 -39.78
CA THR A 91 18.31 -40.83 -41.10
C THR A 91 17.16 -41.84 -41.17
N HIS A 92 16.28 -41.93 -40.16
CA HIS A 92 15.18 -42.91 -40.20
C HIS A 92 13.87 -42.46 -39.51
N TYR A 93 13.43 -41.22 -39.70
CA TYR A 93 12.01 -40.92 -39.51
C TYR A 93 11.55 -39.78 -40.40
N LEU A 94 10.53 -40.03 -41.24
CA LEU A 94 9.81 -39.01 -41.98
C LEU A 94 8.47 -38.77 -41.26
N PRO A 95 8.20 -37.60 -40.67
CA PRO A 95 6.91 -37.34 -40.06
C PRO A 95 5.83 -37.19 -41.16
N PRO A 96 4.63 -37.76 -41.01
CA PRO A 96 3.52 -37.44 -41.91
C PRO A 96 3.13 -35.97 -41.75
N THR A 97 2.86 -35.31 -42.87
CA THR A 97 2.47 -33.89 -42.92
C THR A 97 1.20 -33.65 -42.12
N PRO A 98 1.22 -32.84 -41.03
CA PRO A 98 -0.01 -32.45 -40.38
C PRO A 98 -0.73 -31.42 -41.26
N THR A 99 -1.82 -31.85 -41.87
CA THR A 99 -2.80 -31.02 -42.55
C THR A 99 -3.39 -29.98 -41.59
N GLU A 100 -3.00 -28.72 -41.80
CA GLU A 100 -3.73 -27.45 -41.60
C GLU A 100 -4.63 -27.17 -40.38
N PHE A 101 -4.63 -27.98 -39.31
CA PHE A 101 -5.67 -27.83 -38.26
C PHE A 101 -5.29 -27.05 -36.99
N VAL A 102 -4.13 -26.37 -36.94
CA VAL A 102 -3.67 -25.68 -35.71
C VAL A 102 -3.68 -24.15 -35.76
N THR A 103 -3.96 -23.53 -36.90
CA THR A 103 -3.98 -22.06 -37.01
C THR A 103 -5.30 -21.42 -36.56
N SER A 104 -6.36 -22.20 -36.39
CA SER A 104 -7.69 -21.69 -36.03
C SER A 104 -7.93 -21.57 -34.51
N LEU A 105 -7.17 -22.30 -33.68
CA LEU A 105 -7.39 -22.35 -32.23
C LEU A 105 -6.76 -21.19 -31.45
N LEU A 106 -5.88 -20.42 -32.07
CA LEU A 106 -5.15 -19.33 -31.42
C LEU A 106 -5.37 -18.00 -32.15
N ARG A 107 -6.63 -17.57 -32.22
CA ARG A 107 -6.96 -16.17 -32.58
C ARG A 107 -7.40 -15.41 -31.34
N PRO A 108 -6.77 -14.27 -31.02
CA PRO A 108 -7.28 -13.38 -29.98
C PRO A 108 -8.66 -12.82 -30.39
N PRO A 109 -9.54 -12.48 -29.43
CA PRO A 109 -10.82 -11.86 -29.73
C PRO A 109 -10.61 -10.52 -30.45
N ALA A 110 -11.37 -10.28 -31.53
CA ALA A 110 -11.31 -9.03 -32.27
C ALA A 110 -11.86 -7.89 -31.40
N PHE A 111 -11.04 -6.84 -31.22
CA PHE A 111 -11.44 -5.61 -30.55
C PHE A 111 -12.46 -4.89 -31.45
N VAL A 112 -13.73 -4.86 -31.03
CA VAL A 112 -14.75 -4.04 -31.70
C VAL A 112 -14.67 -2.63 -31.10
N LEU A 113 -14.22 -1.66 -31.89
CA LEU A 113 -14.37 -0.24 -31.55
C LEU A 113 -15.81 0.18 -31.87
N SER A 114 -16.54 0.59 -30.84
CA SER A 114 -17.81 1.32 -30.93
C SER A 114 -17.66 2.67 -30.26
#